data_AF-A0A7K4AH63-F1
#
_entry.id   AF-A0A7K4AH63-F1
#
_cell.length_a   1.000
_cell.length_b   1.000
_cell.length_c   1.000
_cell.angle_alpha   90.00
_cell.angle_beta   90.00
_cell.angle_gamma   90.00
#
_symmetry.space_group_name_H-M   'P 1'
#
loop_
_entity.id
_entity.type
_entity.pdbx_description
1 polymer ?
#
loop_
_entity_poly.entity_id
_entity_poly.type
_entity_poly.pdbx_seq_one_letter_code
_entity_poly.pdbx_strand_id
1 'polypeptide(L)'
;MDEMELNETEMNRTTFIFIQEGTGGTFVKDESGNYTLTITGVVPYTIYFSDRPERVGGFAPMDKFLDGFCFGAIDPPNAAVMLREGENESDVVVAELTSPQFDETNSTLTYTAKVLDDYTFNSDWSHIISKADDAIPEAFGNVSIVIDDCPDSFVGCDKSWDEGCGRIKTGCCWHTWDFTCEACHNDEYYVNKCIEKYGEKCSRISDYCGAF
;
A
#
# COMPACT_ATOMS: atom_id res chain seq x y z
N MET A 1 26.59 4.42 26.72
CA MET A 1 26.63 4.61 25.25
C MET A 1 25.19 4.70 24.86
N ASP A 2 24.81 5.92 24.55
CA ASP A 2 23.44 6.43 24.56
C ASP A 2 22.53 5.62 23.64
N GLU A 3 21.39 5.19 24.21
CA GLU A 3 20.21 4.89 23.43
C GLU A 3 19.90 6.15 22.62
N MET A 4 20.13 6.11 21.30
CA MET A 4 19.57 7.11 20.40
C MET A 4 18.07 7.09 20.63
N GLU A 5 17.57 8.14 21.28
CA GLU A 5 16.19 8.55 21.21
C GLU A 5 15.75 8.48 19.75
N LEU A 6 14.89 7.52 19.44
CA LEU A 6 14.01 7.57 18.27
C LEU A 6 13.12 8.80 18.46
N ASN A 7 13.64 9.98 18.10
CA ASN A 7 12.86 11.19 17.96
C ASN A 7 12.20 11.21 16.57
N GLU A 8 11.58 10.07 16.22
CA GLU A 8 10.52 10.05 15.22
C GLU A 8 9.26 10.39 16.02
N THR A 9 8.70 11.57 15.80
CA THR A 9 7.33 11.86 16.18
C THR A 9 6.48 10.67 15.75
N GLU A 10 6.00 9.86 16.70
CA GLU A 10 5.11 8.74 16.43
C GLU A 10 4.02 9.25 15.49
N MET A 11 4.03 8.74 14.26
CA MET A 11 2.97 9.00 13.31
C MET A 11 1.76 8.25 13.83
N ASN A 12 0.99 8.94 14.67
CA ASN A 12 -0.17 8.39 15.37
C ASN A 12 -1.33 8.18 14.39
N ARG A 13 -1.14 7.22 13.48
CA ARG A 13 -2.12 6.80 12.48
C ARG A 13 -2.45 5.33 12.63
N THR A 14 -3.71 5.02 12.35
CA THR A 14 -4.16 3.64 12.20
C THR A 14 -3.70 3.13 10.86
N THR A 15 -2.86 2.08 10.87
CA THR A 15 -2.44 1.40 9.64
C THR A 15 -3.33 0.21 9.35
N PHE A 16 -3.50 -0.10 8.06
CA PHE A 16 -4.30 -1.21 7.58
C PHE A 16 -3.46 -2.19 6.77
N ILE A 17 -3.97 -3.42 6.68
CA ILE A 17 -3.55 -4.38 5.68
C ILE A 17 -4.76 -4.78 4.85
N PHE A 18 -4.54 -4.98 3.56
CA PHE A 18 -5.59 -5.28 2.60
C PHE A 18 -5.37 -6.67 1.99
N ILE A 19 -6.45 -7.40 1.77
CA ILE A 19 -6.41 -8.76 1.22
C ILE A 19 -7.38 -8.87 0.05
N GLN A 20 -6.85 -9.37 -1.06
CA GLN A 20 -7.60 -9.75 -2.25
C GLN A 20 -7.41 -11.23 -2.52
N GLU A 21 -8.45 -11.90 -3.02
CA GLU A 21 -8.43 -13.33 -3.27
C GLU A 21 -8.94 -13.65 -4.68
N GLY A 22 -8.39 -14.70 -5.28
CA GLY A 22 -8.78 -15.22 -6.59
C GLY A 22 -8.62 -16.74 -6.67
N THR A 23 -9.20 -17.33 -7.70
CA THR A 23 -9.19 -18.79 -7.91
C THR A 23 -8.17 -19.26 -8.95
N GLY A 24 -7.57 -18.31 -9.67
CA GLY A 24 -6.62 -18.59 -10.73
C GLY A 24 -5.98 -17.30 -11.22
N GLY A 25 -4.98 -17.41 -12.07
CA GLY A 25 -4.41 -16.25 -12.73
C GLY A 25 -3.15 -16.55 -13.52
N THR A 26 -2.53 -15.48 -13.99
CA THR A 26 -1.29 -15.53 -14.76
C THR A 26 -0.31 -14.46 -14.30
N PHE A 27 0.97 -14.76 -14.40
CA PHE A 27 2.07 -13.84 -14.09
C PHE A 27 2.99 -13.76 -15.31
N VAL A 28 2.71 -12.82 -16.22
CA VAL A 28 3.37 -12.77 -17.54
C VAL A 28 4.39 -11.65 -17.58
N LYS A 29 5.67 -11.99 -17.81
CA LYS A 29 6.76 -11.02 -17.90
C LYS A 29 6.70 -10.24 -19.22
N ASP A 30 6.88 -8.93 -19.14
CA ASP A 30 7.02 -8.05 -20.31
C ASP A 30 8.48 -7.79 -20.70
N GLU A 31 8.70 -7.07 -21.80
CA GLU A 31 10.04 -6.74 -22.31
C GLU A 31 10.83 -5.79 -21.38
N SER A 32 10.16 -5.07 -20.49
CA SER A 32 10.78 -4.16 -19.52
C SER A 32 11.25 -4.88 -18.26
N GLY A 33 10.86 -6.15 -18.08
CA GLY A 33 11.16 -6.96 -16.92
C GLY A 33 10.10 -6.90 -15.83
N ASN A 34 9.03 -6.11 -16.02
CA ASN A 34 7.86 -6.11 -15.15
C ASN A 34 6.93 -7.27 -15.53
N TYR A 35 5.92 -7.50 -14.70
CA TYR A 35 4.93 -8.55 -14.93
C TYR A 35 3.54 -7.96 -15.03
N THR A 36 2.74 -8.51 -15.95
CA THR A 36 1.28 -8.37 -15.90
C THR A 36 0.75 -9.48 -15.01
N LEU A 37 0.26 -9.10 -13.83
CA LEU A 37 -0.43 -9.98 -12.90
C LEU A 37 -1.93 -9.93 -13.21
N THR A 38 -2.49 -11.02 -13.70
CA THR A 38 -3.93 -11.18 -13.95
C THR A 38 -4.48 -12.20 -12.98
N ILE A 39 -5.57 -11.85 -12.28
CA ILE A 39 -6.24 -12.69 -11.29
C ILE A 39 -7.66 -12.90 -11.76
N THR A 40 -8.12 -14.14 -11.74
CA THR A 40 -9.45 -14.54 -12.21
C THR A 40 -10.30 -15.15 -11.09
N GLY A 41 -11.61 -14.97 -11.22
CA GLY A 41 -12.57 -15.39 -10.20
C GLY A 41 -12.38 -14.62 -8.88
N VAL A 42 -12.03 -13.33 -8.97
CA VAL A 42 -11.95 -12.48 -7.79
C VAL A 42 -13.33 -12.24 -7.21
N VAL A 43 -13.40 -12.11 -5.89
CA VAL A 43 -14.58 -11.56 -5.22
C VAL A 43 -14.67 -10.05 -5.45
N PRO A 44 -15.87 -9.44 -5.48
CA PRO A 44 -16.05 -8.02 -5.83
C PRO A 44 -15.69 -7.06 -4.67
N TYR A 45 -14.82 -7.48 -3.76
CA TYR A 45 -14.40 -6.69 -2.61
C TYR A 45 -12.95 -6.98 -2.20
N THR A 46 -12.34 -6.00 -1.54
CA THR A 46 -11.07 -6.12 -0.82
C THR A 46 -11.37 -6.19 0.68
N ILE A 47 -10.78 -7.17 1.37
CA ILE A 47 -10.87 -7.28 2.83
C ILE A 47 -9.83 -6.33 3.43
N TYR A 48 -10.16 -5.65 4.52
CA TYR A 48 -9.18 -4.86 5.27
C TYR A 48 -9.32 -5.06 6.76
N PHE A 49 -8.20 -4.92 7.48
CA PHE A 49 -8.21 -4.76 8.92
C PHE A 49 -7.01 -3.93 9.40
N SER A 50 -7.22 -3.22 10.50
CA SER A 50 -6.22 -2.36 11.12
C SER A 50 -5.31 -3.12 12.08
N ASP A 51 -4.10 -2.61 12.27
CA ASP A 51 -3.26 -3.04 13.38
C ASP A 51 -3.87 -2.64 14.74
N ARG A 52 -3.33 -3.24 15.81
CA ARG A 52 -3.68 -2.89 17.19
C ARG A 52 -3.33 -1.42 17.47
N PRO A 53 -4.10 -0.73 18.34
CA PRO A 53 -5.21 -1.24 19.16
C PRO A 53 -6.61 -1.06 18.57
N GLU A 54 -6.78 -0.40 17.42
CA GLU A 54 -8.09 0.05 16.93
C GLU A 54 -9.06 -1.08 16.55
N ARG A 55 -8.55 -2.20 16.01
CA ARG A 55 -9.34 -3.41 15.66
C ARG A 55 -10.52 -3.15 14.70
N VAL A 56 -10.39 -2.14 13.83
CA VAL A 56 -11.30 -1.90 12.71
C VAL A 56 -11.05 -2.94 11.63
N GLY A 57 -12.10 -3.51 11.05
CA GLY A 57 -12.02 -4.40 9.90
C GLY A 57 -13.33 -4.43 9.12
N GLY A 58 -13.25 -4.78 7.84
CA GLY A 58 -14.39 -4.74 6.94
C GLY A 58 -14.07 -5.14 5.51
N PHE A 59 -14.97 -4.76 4.62
CA PHE A 59 -14.89 -5.02 3.19
C PHE A 59 -15.06 -3.70 2.45
N ALA A 60 -14.16 -3.41 1.51
CA ALA A 60 -14.28 -2.31 0.57
C ALA A 60 -14.71 -2.87 -0.80
N PRO A 61 -15.72 -2.32 -1.48
CA PRO A 61 -16.00 -2.68 -2.87
C PRO A 61 -14.72 -2.57 -3.73
N MET A 62 -14.49 -3.53 -4.62
CA MET A 62 -13.22 -3.61 -5.37
C MET A 62 -12.97 -2.35 -6.18
N ASP A 63 -13.97 -1.84 -6.90
CA ASP A 63 -13.88 -0.59 -7.66
C ASP A 63 -13.48 0.60 -6.77
N LYS A 64 -14.14 0.75 -5.62
CA LYS A 64 -13.86 1.83 -4.66
C LYS A 64 -12.48 1.75 -4.06
N PHE A 65 -12.04 0.54 -3.69
CA PHE A 65 -10.70 0.33 -3.19
C PHE A 65 -9.65 0.74 -4.23
N LEU A 66 -9.77 0.27 -5.48
CA LEU A 66 -8.78 0.56 -6.51
C LEU A 66 -8.75 2.04 -6.90
N ASP A 67 -9.91 2.71 -6.93
CA ASP A 67 -10.02 4.14 -7.24
C ASP A 67 -9.49 5.03 -6.10
N GLY A 68 -9.71 4.64 -4.85
CA GLY A 68 -9.36 5.45 -3.68
C GLY A 68 -7.97 5.15 -3.08
N PHE A 69 -7.30 4.09 -3.54
CA PHE A 69 -5.99 3.69 -3.04
C PHE A 69 -4.83 4.18 -3.92
N CYS A 70 -3.64 4.32 -3.34
CA CYS A 70 -2.50 4.98 -3.99
C CYS A 70 -1.64 4.01 -4.83
N PHE A 71 -2.15 3.51 -5.96
CA PHE A 71 -1.38 2.66 -6.90
C PHE A 71 -0.50 3.44 -7.91
N GLY A 72 -0.12 4.66 -7.57
CA GLY A 72 0.68 5.55 -8.42
C GLY A 72 2.14 5.10 -8.54
N ALA A 73 2.83 5.54 -9.59
CA ALA A 73 4.20 5.10 -9.88
C ALA A 73 5.29 5.70 -8.96
N ILE A 74 4.95 6.70 -8.14
CA ILE A 74 5.92 7.41 -7.26
C ILE A 74 6.23 6.60 -6.00
N ASP A 75 5.18 6.06 -5.37
CA ASP A 75 5.26 5.29 -4.13
C ASP A 75 4.16 4.21 -4.16
N PRO A 76 4.32 3.20 -5.04
CA PRO A 76 3.36 2.11 -5.16
C PRO A 76 3.35 1.24 -3.90
N PRO A 77 2.21 0.62 -3.56
CA PRO A 77 2.16 -0.28 -2.43
C PRO A 77 3.00 -1.53 -2.66
N ASN A 78 3.58 -2.02 -1.57
CA ASN A 78 4.16 -3.35 -1.54
C ASN A 78 3.05 -4.38 -1.41
N ALA A 79 3.24 -5.51 -2.10
CA ALA A 79 2.34 -6.64 -1.99
C ALA A 79 3.10 -7.95 -1.88
N ALA A 80 2.57 -8.85 -1.05
CA ALA A 80 2.92 -10.26 -1.07
C ALA A 80 1.83 -11.00 -1.87
N VAL A 81 2.21 -11.55 -3.02
CA VAL A 81 1.37 -12.38 -3.88
C VAL A 81 1.63 -13.84 -3.53
N MET A 82 0.69 -14.44 -2.82
CA MET A 82 0.78 -15.82 -2.35
C MET A 82 0.08 -16.75 -3.33
N LEU A 83 0.87 -17.49 -4.10
CA LEU A 83 0.42 -18.44 -5.10
C LEU A 83 0.29 -19.83 -4.44
N ARG A 84 -0.86 -20.49 -4.59
CA ARG A 84 -1.02 -21.89 -4.15
C ARG A 84 -0.87 -22.84 -5.32
N GLU A 85 0.11 -23.74 -5.23
CA GLU A 85 0.35 -24.82 -6.17
C GLU A 85 0.11 -26.18 -5.48
N GLY A 86 -0.90 -26.92 -5.94
CA GLY A 86 -1.23 -28.24 -5.36
C GLY A 86 -1.59 -28.20 -3.87
N GLU A 87 -1.51 -29.36 -3.19
CA GLU A 87 -1.95 -29.48 -1.78
C GLU A 87 -0.92 -28.97 -0.76
N ASN A 88 0.35 -28.81 -1.12
CA ASN A 88 1.43 -28.51 -0.16
C ASN A 88 2.49 -27.52 -0.67
N GLU A 89 2.28 -26.84 -1.81
CA GLU A 89 3.22 -25.86 -2.33
C GLU A 89 2.61 -24.47 -2.33
N SER A 90 3.32 -23.53 -1.73
CA SER A 90 2.98 -22.12 -1.77
C SER A 90 4.23 -21.37 -2.19
N ASP A 91 4.10 -20.59 -3.24
CA ASP A 91 5.12 -19.62 -3.66
C ASP A 91 4.67 -18.22 -3.24
N VAL A 92 5.63 -17.36 -2.89
CA VAL A 92 5.37 -15.99 -2.46
C VAL A 92 6.26 -15.05 -3.28
N VAL A 93 5.61 -14.22 -4.08
CA VAL A 93 6.27 -13.15 -4.82
C VAL A 93 6.03 -11.84 -4.08
N VAL A 94 7.09 -11.12 -3.76
CA VAL A 94 6.97 -9.76 -3.22
C VAL A 94 7.19 -8.76 -4.33
N ALA A 95 6.26 -7.82 -4.50
CA ALA A 95 6.26 -6.90 -5.62
C ALA A 95 5.67 -5.53 -5.25
N GLU A 96 6.03 -4.50 -6.02
CA GLU A 96 5.28 -3.24 -6.09
C GLU A 96 4.12 -3.41 -7.09
N LEU A 97 2.92 -2.93 -6.75
CA LEU A 97 1.75 -3.00 -7.63
C LEU A 97 1.37 -1.61 -8.17
N THR A 98 1.09 -1.53 -9.47
CA THR A 98 0.63 -0.31 -10.14
C THR A 98 -0.45 -0.60 -11.17
N SER A 99 -1.12 0.46 -11.63
CA SER A 99 -2.07 0.42 -12.75
C SER A 99 -3.17 -0.66 -12.62
N PRO A 100 -3.89 -0.69 -11.48
CA PRO A 100 -4.96 -1.66 -11.27
C PRO A 100 -6.07 -1.52 -12.31
N GLN A 101 -6.62 -2.64 -12.77
CA GLN A 101 -7.79 -2.69 -13.62
C GLN A 101 -8.73 -3.81 -13.19
N PHE A 102 -9.96 -3.46 -12.83
CA PHE A 102 -10.99 -4.41 -12.44
C PHE A 102 -12.07 -4.52 -13.51
N ASP A 103 -12.25 -5.75 -14.01
CA ASP A 103 -13.38 -6.16 -14.85
C ASP A 103 -14.35 -6.96 -13.99
N GLU A 104 -15.39 -6.29 -13.50
CA GLU A 104 -16.43 -6.91 -12.68
C GLU A 104 -17.20 -7.99 -13.44
N THR A 105 -17.44 -7.78 -14.75
CA THR A 105 -18.23 -8.70 -15.58
C THR A 105 -17.54 -10.05 -15.70
N ASN A 106 -16.22 -10.04 -15.85
CA ASN A 106 -15.40 -11.25 -15.94
C ASN A 106 -14.75 -11.65 -14.62
N SER A 107 -15.03 -10.94 -13.51
CA SER A 107 -14.42 -11.15 -12.21
C SER A 107 -12.89 -11.27 -12.32
N THR A 108 -12.29 -10.32 -13.04
CA THR A 108 -10.87 -10.31 -13.37
C THR A 108 -10.22 -9.02 -12.86
N LEU A 109 -9.07 -9.15 -12.20
CA LEU A 109 -8.28 -8.04 -11.67
C LEU A 109 -6.87 -8.10 -12.24
N THR A 110 -6.39 -6.99 -12.78
CA THR A 110 -5.05 -6.90 -13.39
C THR A 110 -4.21 -5.82 -12.71
N TYR A 111 -2.92 -6.09 -12.54
CA TYR A 111 -1.91 -5.13 -12.10
C TYR A 111 -0.67 -5.20 -12.99
N THR A 112 0.07 -4.10 -13.06
CA THR A 112 1.50 -4.14 -13.37
C THR A 112 2.27 -4.39 -12.08
N ALA A 113 3.02 -5.49 -12.02
CA ALA A 113 3.79 -5.91 -10.86
C ALA A 113 5.29 -5.81 -11.16
N LYS A 114 6.02 -5.08 -10.31
CA LYS A 114 7.48 -5.05 -10.32
C LYS A 114 7.97 -5.92 -9.17
N VAL A 115 8.52 -7.09 -9.50
CA VAL A 115 9.11 -8.01 -8.53
C VAL A 115 10.33 -7.34 -7.91
N LEU A 116 10.49 -7.54 -6.61
CA LEU A 116 11.53 -6.93 -5.80
C LEU A 116 12.55 -7.99 -5.42
N ASP A 117 13.81 -7.72 -5.77
CA ASP A 117 14.88 -8.72 -5.77
C ASP A 117 15.77 -8.66 -4.50
N ASP A 118 15.51 -7.71 -3.60
CA ASP A 118 16.37 -7.36 -2.45
C ASP A 118 15.80 -7.75 -1.07
N TYR A 119 14.74 -8.55 -1.03
CA TYR A 119 14.20 -9.06 0.23
C TYR A 119 15.07 -10.15 0.85
N THR A 120 15.83 -9.80 1.88
CA THR A 120 16.55 -10.78 2.70
C THR A 120 15.61 -11.38 3.75
N PHE A 121 15.02 -12.55 3.45
CA PHE A 121 14.42 -13.37 4.49
C PHE A 121 15.54 -13.89 5.41
N ASN A 122 15.40 -13.69 6.72
CA ASN A 122 16.36 -14.21 7.70
C ASN A 122 16.49 -15.74 7.52
N SER A 123 17.73 -16.20 7.33
CA SER A 123 18.12 -17.30 6.43
C SER A 123 17.80 -18.74 6.88
N ASP A 124 16.96 -18.94 7.91
CA ASP A 124 16.54 -20.28 8.33
C ASP A 124 15.35 -20.84 7.51
N TRP A 125 14.78 -20.04 6.60
CA TRP A 125 13.67 -20.39 5.72
C TRP A 125 14.10 -20.64 4.26
N SER A 126 15.34 -21.08 4.04
CA SER A 126 15.94 -21.22 2.70
C SER A 126 15.12 -22.07 1.70
N HIS A 127 14.27 -22.97 2.17
CA HIS A 127 13.36 -23.79 1.34
C HIS A 127 12.14 -23.04 0.80
N ILE A 128 11.76 -21.92 1.43
CA ILE A 128 10.74 -20.99 0.93
C ILE A 128 11.41 -20.03 -0.06
N ILE A 129 12.62 -19.56 0.28
CA ILE A 129 13.42 -18.65 -0.56
C ILE A 129 13.78 -19.30 -1.90
N SER A 130 14.19 -20.58 -1.90
CA SER A 130 14.50 -21.29 -3.15
C SER A 130 13.27 -21.44 -4.07
N LYS A 131 12.06 -21.44 -3.51
CA LYS A 131 10.81 -21.52 -4.29
C LYS A 131 10.41 -20.15 -4.86
N ALA A 132 10.65 -19.07 -4.13
CA ALA A 132 10.50 -17.70 -4.65
C ALA A 132 11.49 -17.39 -5.80
N ASP A 133 12.63 -18.09 -5.85
CA ASP A 133 13.69 -17.93 -6.86
C ASP A 133 13.53 -18.89 -8.07
N ASP A 134 12.85 -20.03 -7.90
CA ASP A 134 12.55 -21.00 -8.97
C ASP A 134 11.40 -20.49 -9.85
N ALA A 135 11.71 -19.59 -10.79
CA ALA A 135 10.88 -19.15 -11.92
C ALA A 135 9.36 -19.02 -11.62
N ILE A 136 8.93 -17.80 -11.26
CA ILE A 136 7.52 -17.46 -11.02
C ILE A 136 6.62 -18.09 -12.10
N PRO A 137 5.61 -18.89 -11.72
CA PRO A 137 4.80 -19.62 -12.68
C PRO A 137 3.98 -18.66 -13.55
N GLU A 138 3.99 -18.89 -14.86
CA GLU A 138 3.19 -18.09 -15.80
C GLU A 138 1.68 -18.22 -15.52
N ALA A 139 1.24 -19.32 -14.93
CA ALA A 139 -0.15 -19.58 -14.56
C ALA A 139 -0.24 -20.28 -13.20
N PHE A 140 -1.24 -19.91 -12.40
CA PHE A 140 -1.41 -20.40 -11.04
C PHE A 140 -2.89 -20.64 -10.69
N GLY A 141 -3.12 -21.41 -9.63
CA GLY A 141 -4.44 -21.68 -9.06
C GLY A 141 -4.87 -20.60 -8.07
N ASN A 142 -5.39 -20.99 -6.90
CA ASN A 142 -5.82 -20.03 -5.88
C ASN A 142 -4.69 -19.07 -5.51
N VAL A 143 -5.05 -17.79 -5.38
CA VAL A 143 -4.12 -16.73 -5.01
C VAL A 143 -4.72 -15.85 -3.93
N SER A 144 -3.86 -15.40 -3.02
CA SER A 144 -4.17 -14.36 -2.05
C SER A 144 -3.10 -13.27 -2.16
N ILE A 145 -3.53 -12.03 -2.27
CA ILE A 145 -2.64 -10.86 -2.32
C ILE A 145 -2.82 -10.09 -1.04
N VAL A 146 -1.73 -9.83 -0.36
CA VAL A 146 -1.68 -8.96 0.82
C VAL A 146 -1.00 -7.67 0.39
N ILE A 147 -1.72 -6.55 0.52
CA ILE A 147 -1.25 -5.20 0.13
C ILE A 147 -1.07 -4.38 1.41
N ASP A 148 0.02 -3.61 1.48
CA ASP A 148 0.33 -2.73 2.60
C ASP A 148 -0.58 -1.50 2.69
N ASP A 149 -0.28 -0.62 3.66
CA ASP A 149 -1.13 0.52 4.01
C ASP A 149 -0.98 1.70 3.03
N CYS A 150 -1.84 2.72 3.19
CA CYS A 150 -1.65 4.00 2.51
C CYS A 150 -0.24 4.58 2.75
N PRO A 151 0.33 5.31 1.76
CA PRO A 151 1.72 5.75 1.80
C PRO A 151 2.01 6.76 2.92
N ASP A 152 3.28 6.86 3.30
CA ASP A 152 3.78 7.99 4.07
C ASP A 152 3.68 9.29 3.24
N SER A 153 3.57 10.43 3.90
CA SER A 153 3.44 11.72 3.20
C SER A 153 3.97 12.88 4.03
N PHE A 154 3.70 14.10 3.58
CA PHE A 154 4.00 15.32 4.30
C PHE A 154 2.91 16.35 4.08
N VAL A 155 2.78 17.25 5.06
CA VAL A 155 2.01 18.49 4.91
C VAL A 155 2.98 19.65 4.78
N GLY A 156 2.80 20.46 3.75
CA GLY A 156 3.47 21.74 3.58
C GLY A 156 2.94 22.77 4.57
N CYS A 157 3.84 23.52 5.20
CA CYS A 157 3.52 24.62 6.10
C CYS A 157 3.96 25.92 5.45
N ASP A 158 3.04 26.88 5.29
CA ASP A 158 3.28 28.11 4.57
C ASP A 158 2.86 29.35 5.35
N LYS A 159 3.46 30.50 5.04
CA LYS A 159 2.98 31.81 5.49
C LYS A 159 1.93 32.40 4.55
N SER A 160 2.07 32.10 3.26
CA SER A 160 1.20 32.57 2.19
C SER A 160 1.30 31.62 1.00
N TRP A 161 0.55 31.88 -0.07
CA TRP A 161 0.59 31.06 -1.28
C TRP A 161 1.97 30.98 -1.95
N ASP A 162 2.82 32.00 -1.77
CA ASP A 162 4.12 32.11 -2.42
C ASP A 162 5.30 32.01 -1.45
N GLU A 163 5.05 31.76 -0.16
CA GLU A 163 6.09 31.75 0.87
C GLU A 163 5.92 30.56 1.84
N GLY A 164 6.73 29.53 1.63
CA GLY A 164 6.77 28.34 2.48
C GLY A 164 7.63 28.51 3.74
N CYS A 165 7.26 27.79 4.78
CA CYS A 165 8.03 27.65 6.03
C CYS A 165 8.79 26.33 6.11
N GLY A 166 8.19 25.24 5.63
CA GLY A 166 8.76 23.90 5.71
C GLY A 166 7.70 22.82 5.57
N ARG A 167 8.02 21.61 6.02
CA ARG A 167 7.13 20.43 5.93
C ARG A 167 7.03 19.68 7.26
N ILE A 168 5.90 19.01 7.46
CA ILE A 168 5.68 18.09 8.58
C ILE A 168 5.48 16.70 8.00
N LYS A 169 6.31 15.75 8.42
CA LYS A 169 6.14 14.34 8.04
C LYS A 169 4.82 13.84 8.65
N THR A 170 4.01 13.18 7.84
CA THR A 170 2.76 12.52 8.22
C THR A 170 2.59 11.27 7.37
N GLY A 171 1.38 10.71 7.32
CA GLY A 171 0.99 9.67 6.38
C GLY A 171 -0.43 9.90 5.88
N CYS A 172 -0.81 9.07 4.91
CA CYS A 172 -2.18 8.96 4.45
C CYS A 172 -2.90 7.88 5.25
N CYS A 173 -4.15 8.10 5.63
CA CYS A 173 -4.94 7.14 6.38
C CYS A 173 -6.02 6.57 5.47
N TRP A 174 -6.29 5.29 5.65
CA TRP A 174 -7.46 4.68 5.04
C TRP A 174 -8.74 5.13 5.75
N HIS A 175 -9.65 5.74 5.01
CA HIS A 175 -10.95 6.17 5.50
C HIS A 175 -12.01 5.12 5.13
N THR A 176 -12.65 4.51 6.14
CA THR A 176 -13.49 3.33 5.93
C THR A 176 -14.91 3.63 5.42
N TRP A 177 -15.27 4.90 5.26
CA TRP A 177 -16.61 5.33 4.85
C TRP A 177 -16.70 5.76 3.38
N ASP A 178 -15.60 6.26 2.82
CA ASP A 178 -15.43 6.68 1.42
C ASP A 178 -14.42 5.82 0.67
N PHE A 179 -13.70 4.94 1.37
CA PHE A 179 -12.75 3.98 0.82
C PHE A 179 -11.61 4.65 0.04
N THR A 180 -10.97 5.63 0.68
CA THR A 180 -9.86 6.38 0.08
C THR A 180 -8.73 6.62 1.07
N CYS A 181 -7.51 6.78 0.55
CA CYS A 181 -6.35 7.24 1.30
C CYS A 181 -6.36 8.77 1.38
N GLU A 182 -6.68 9.31 2.56
CA GLU A 182 -6.76 10.76 2.80
C GLU A 182 -5.88 11.20 3.98
N ALA A 183 -5.90 12.49 4.32
CA ALA A 183 -5.20 12.98 5.49
C ALA A 183 -5.71 12.30 6.77
N CYS A 184 -4.80 11.91 7.65
CA CYS A 184 -5.14 11.23 8.92
C CYS A 184 -5.89 12.09 9.94
N HIS A 185 -5.75 13.41 9.84
CA HIS A 185 -6.35 14.37 10.74
C HIS A 185 -6.94 15.53 9.94
N ASN A 186 -7.77 16.33 10.58
CA ASN A 186 -8.35 17.52 9.95
C ASN A 186 -7.30 18.64 9.76
N ASP A 187 -7.66 19.65 8.97
CA ASP A 187 -6.82 20.81 8.69
C ASP A 187 -6.35 21.55 9.95
N GLU A 188 -7.23 21.68 10.95
CA GLU A 188 -6.90 22.37 12.21
C GLU A 188 -5.75 21.69 12.95
N TYR A 189 -5.72 20.36 12.97
CA TYR A 189 -4.61 19.60 13.55
C TYR A 189 -3.28 19.97 12.87
N TYR A 190 -3.24 19.97 11.55
CA TYR A 190 -2.01 20.25 10.81
C TYR A 190 -1.60 21.72 10.87
N VAL A 191 -2.54 22.65 10.84
CA VAL A 191 -2.28 24.09 11.06
C VAL A 191 -1.63 24.30 12.43
N ASN A 192 -2.17 23.68 13.48
CA ASN A 192 -1.60 23.77 14.83
C ASN A 192 -0.19 23.17 14.88
N LYS A 193 0.05 22.05 14.20
CA LYS A 193 1.38 21.44 14.09
C LYS A 193 2.37 22.33 13.33
N CYS A 194 1.94 23.00 12.27
CA CYS A 194 2.76 23.97 11.54
C CYS A 194 3.12 25.18 12.41
N ILE A 195 2.17 25.71 13.18
CA ILE A 195 2.41 26.81 14.13
C ILE A 195 3.36 26.38 15.24
N GLU A 196 3.16 25.17 15.81
CA GLU A 196 4.02 24.61 16.85
C GLU A 196 5.47 24.50 16.38
N LYS A 197 5.69 24.04 15.15
CA LYS A 197 7.03 23.78 14.61
C LYS A 197 7.72 25.01 14.03
N TYR A 198 6.98 25.86 13.32
CA TYR A 198 7.55 26.95 12.51
C TYR A 198 7.11 28.36 12.96
N GLY A 199 6.22 28.45 13.95
CA GLY A 199 5.70 29.70 14.52
C GLY A 199 4.38 30.17 13.89
N GLU A 200 3.70 31.10 14.56
CA GLU A 200 2.33 31.56 14.27
C GLU A 200 2.09 32.04 12.83
N LYS A 201 3.14 32.52 12.15
CA LYS A 201 3.02 32.97 10.76
C LYS A 201 2.86 31.80 9.78
N CYS A 202 3.19 30.58 10.17
CA CYS A 202 3.13 29.38 9.34
C CYS A 202 1.81 28.64 9.57
N SER A 203 0.69 29.34 9.46
CA SER A 203 -0.64 28.83 9.79
C SER A 203 -1.43 28.35 8.56
N ARG A 204 -0.78 28.21 7.42
CA ARG A 204 -1.37 27.70 6.18
C ARG A 204 -0.76 26.33 5.88
N ILE A 205 -1.59 25.46 5.34
CA ILE A 205 -1.26 24.11 4.91
C ILE A 205 -1.37 24.00 3.39
N SER A 206 -0.48 23.19 2.81
CA SER A 206 -0.45 22.80 1.39
C SER A 206 0.02 21.35 1.28
N ASP A 207 -0.10 20.75 0.09
CA ASP A 207 0.26 19.36 -0.22
C ASP A 207 -0.43 18.31 0.70
N TYR A 208 -1.32 17.51 0.14
CA TYR A 208 -2.03 16.45 0.87
C TYR A 208 -1.98 15.11 0.14
N CYS A 209 -2.16 14.06 0.94
CA CYS A 209 -2.62 12.75 0.50
C CYS A 209 -3.75 12.89 -0.52
N GLY A 210 -3.49 12.58 -1.79
CA GLY A 210 -4.44 12.77 -2.89
C GLY A 210 -3.89 13.50 -4.13
N ALA A 211 -2.60 13.84 -4.15
CA ALA A 211 -1.92 14.38 -5.34
C ALA A 211 -0.95 13.36 -5.99
N PHE A 212 -1.37 12.10 -6.09
CA PHE A 212 -0.58 11.00 -6.67
C PHE A 212 -1.12 10.60 -8.05
#